data_AF-A0A962Z253-F1
#
_entry.id   AF-A0A962Z253-F1
#
_cell.length_a   1.000
_cell.length_b   1.000
_cell.length_c   1.000
_cell.angle_alpha   90.00
_cell.angle_beta   90.00
_cell.angle_gamma   90.00
#
_symmetry.space_group_name_H-M   'P 1'
#
loop_
_entity.id
_entity.type
_entity.pdbx_description
1 polymer ?
#
loop_
_entity_poly.entity_id
_entity_poly.type
_entity_poly.pdbx_seq_one_letter_code
_entity_poly.pdbx_strand_id
1 'polypeptide(L)'
;MSGKSRLRITEIFHSLQGESNAVGLPTVFIRLTGCPLRCGYCDTSYAFKGGEWMSLEQIKTGVEAYQTRYVTVTGGEPLAQEACYDLLALLCDQGYNVSLETSGALDISKVDPR
;
A
#
# COMPACT_ATOMS: atom_id res chain seq x y z
N MET A 1 17.93 15.12 0.42
CA MET A 1 18.59 14.21 -0.54
C MET A 1 17.57 13.18 -0.99
N SER A 2 16.78 13.48 -2.01
CA SER A 2 15.73 12.56 -2.51
C SER A 2 16.34 11.72 -3.63
N GLY A 3 16.89 10.56 -3.28
CA GLY A 3 16.99 9.49 -4.28
C GLY A 3 15.55 9.09 -4.62
N LYS A 4 15.23 8.95 -5.91
CA LYS A 4 13.87 8.60 -6.37
C LYS A 4 13.41 7.30 -5.66
N SER A 5 12.62 7.44 -4.58
CA SER A 5 12.02 6.32 -3.87
C SER A 5 11.11 5.56 -4.84
N ARG A 6 11.29 4.24 -4.89
CA ARG A 6 10.50 3.33 -5.72
C ARG A 6 10.02 2.16 -4.89
N LEU A 7 8.85 1.65 -5.22
CA LEU A 7 8.24 0.49 -4.60
C LEU A 7 8.03 -0.59 -5.65
N ARG A 8 8.13 -1.84 -5.21
CA ARG A 8 7.77 -3.00 -6.02
C ARG A 8 6.30 -3.28 -5.79
N ILE A 9 5.49 -3.16 -6.83
CA ILE A 9 4.03 -3.21 -6.79
C ILE A 9 3.55 -4.45 -7.53
N THR A 10 2.71 -5.24 -6.86
CA THR A 10 2.04 -6.39 -7.48
C THR A 10 0.83 -5.93 -8.29
N GLU A 11 0.00 -5.04 -7.74
CA GLU A 11 -1.20 -4.53 -8.41
C GLU A 11 -1.68 -3.22 -7.78
N ILE A 12 -2.34 -2.39 -8.59
CA ILE A 12 -3.14 -1.24 -8.15
C ILE A 12 -4.52 -1.38 -8.79
N PHE A 13 -5.57 -1.45 -7.98
CA PHE A 13 -6.94 -1.68 -8.46
C PHE A 13 -7.96 -0.95 -7.61
N HIS A 14 -9.17 -0.75 -8.16
CA HIS A 14 -10.27 -0.07 -7.49
C HIS A 14 -11.41 -1.06 -7.22
N SER A 15 -11.85 -1.14 -5.96
CA SER A 15 -12.90 -2.06 -5.50
C SER A 15 -13.63 -1.47 -4.30
N LEU A 16 -14.43 -2.27 -3.60
CA LEU A 16 -14.99 -1.93 -2.29
C LEU A 16 -14.11 -2.52 -1.18
N GLN A 17 -13.88 -1.79 -0.11
CA GLN A 17 -13.20 -2.33 1.07
C GLN A 17 -14.07 -3.41 1.72
N GLY A 18 -13.48 -4.60 1.92
CA GLY A 18 -14.15 -5.76 2.49
C GLY A 18 -14.03 -5.86 4.01
N GLU A 19 -13.07 -5.14 4.60
CA GLU A 19 -12.70 -5.30 6.02
C GLU A 19 -12.50 -3.96 6.77
N SER A 20 -12.40 -4.04 8.09
CA SER A 20 -12.10 -2.91 9.00
C SER A 20 -13.17 -1.80 9.03
N ASN A 21 -12.78 -0.54 9.29
CA ASN A 21 -13.72 0.57 9.53
C ASN A 21 -14.35 1.13 8.24
N ALA A 22 -13.75 0.86 7.08
CA ALA A 22 -14.15 1.42 5.79
C ALA A 22 -14.92 0.43 4.91
N VAL A 23 -15.46 -0.66 5.50
CA VAL A 23 -16.21 -1.68 4.77
C VAL A 23 -17.30 -1.06 3.89
N GLY A 24 -17.37 -1.50 2.63
CA GLY A 24 -18.35 -1.06 1.64
C GLY A 24 -18.01 0.26 0.95
N LEU A 25 -16.94 0.95 1.33
CA LEU A 25 -16.52 2.19 0.67
C LEU A 25 -15.66 1.90 -0.58
N PRO A 26 -15.85 2.65 -1.68
CA PRO A 26 -14.98 2.56 -2.85
C PRO A 26 -13.54 2.95 -2.50
N THR A 27 -12.60 2.06 -2.75
CA THR A 27 -11.21 2.19 -2.29
C THR A 27 -10.24 1.73 -3.37
N VAL A 28 -9.17 2.50 -3.57
CA VAL A 28 -8.02 2.05 -4.35
C VAL A 28 -7.12 1.23 -3.47
N PHE A 29 -6.79 0.02 -3.91
CA PHE A 29 -5.82 -0.84 -3.25
C PHE A 29 -4.48 -0.73 -3.94
N ILE A 30 -3.44 -0.50 -3.16
CA ILE A 30 -2.04 -0.53 -3.61
C ILE A 30 -1.40 -1.73 -2.94
N ARG A 31 -1.24 -2.82 -3.70
CA ARG A 31 -0.65 -4.07 -3.21
C ARG A 31 0.84 -4.10 -3.54
N LEU A 32 1.69 -3.95 -2.52
CA LEU A 32 3.14 -4.06 -2.66
C LEU A 32 3.55 -5.53 -2.84
N THR A 33 4.76 -5.76 -3.32
CA THR A 33 5.34 -7.09 -3.48
C THR A 33 6.32 -7.40 -2.36
N GLY A 34 6.31 -8.65 -1.89
CA GLY A 34 7.25 -9.17 -0.92
C GLY A 34 6.67 -9.17 0.50
N CYS A 35 7.00 -10.21 1.25
CA CYS A 35 6.68 -10.33 2.67
C CYS A 35 7.84 -11.08 3.33
N PRO A 36 8.33 -10.71 4.52
CA PRO A 36 9.31 -11.50 5.25
C PRO A 36 8.65 -12.72 5.93
N LEU A 37 7.33 -12.68 6.12
CA LEU A 37 6.56 -13.77 6.72
C LEU A 37 6.18 -14.84 5.70
N ARG A 38 5.97 -16.07 6.16
CA ARG A 38 5.54 -17.23 5.35
C ARG A 38 4.38 -17.95 6.04
N CYS A 39 3.32 -17.18 6.32
CA CYS A 39 2.14 -17.70 7.00
C CYS A 39 1.52 -18.85 6.19
N GLY A 40 1.28 -20.00 6.83
CA GLY A 40 0.68 -21.17 6.17
C GLY A 40 -0.77 -20.98 5.73
N TYR A 41 -1.43 -19.92 6.21
CA TYR A 41 -2.81 -19.53 5.90
C TYR A 41 -2.91 -18.31 4.98
N CYS A 42 -1.81 -17.91 4.32
CA CYS A 42 -1.80 -16.71 3.46
C CYS A 42 -2.58 -16.95 2.16
N ASP A 43 -3.70 -16.24 2.00
CA ASP A 43 -4.53 -16.21 0.79
C ASP A 43 -3.88 -15.44 -0.38
N THR A 44 -2.98 -14.51 -0.07
CA THR A 44 -2.32 -13.61 -1.03
C THR A 44 -0.85 -14.00 -1.26
N SER A 45 -0.55 -15.31 -1.24
CA SER A 45 0.82 -15.82 -1.42
C SER A 45 1.45 -15.44 -2.78
N TYR A 46 0.62 -15.10 -3.77
CA TYR A 46 1.07 -14.60 -5.07
C TYR A 46 1.83 -13.27 -4.98
N ALA A 47 1.57 -12.44 -3.95
CA ALA A 47 2.27 -11.18 -3.72
C ALA A 47 3.70 -11.35 -3.16
N PHE A 48 4.17 -12.59 -2.91
CA PHE A 48 5.52 -12.82 -2.38
C PHE A 48 6.65 -12.57 -3.40
N LYS A 49 6.36 -12.61 -4.70
CA LYS A 49 7.34 -12.48 -5.80
C LYS A 49 6.68 -11.77 -6.99
N GLY A 50 7.45 -11.44 -8.03
CA GLY A 50 6.94 -10.76 -9.23
C GLY A 50 6.82 -9.26 -9.04
N GLY A 51 5.81 -8.61 -9.61
CA GLY A 51 5.58 -7.18 -9.46
C GLY A 51 6.58 -6.28 -10.18
N GLU A 52 6.16 -5.03 -10.40
CA GLU A 52 6.88 -4.03 -11.17
C GLU A 52 7.41 -2.91 -10.28
N TRP A 53 8.58 -2.38 -10.62
CA TRP A 53 9.13 -1.22 -9.91
C TRP A 53 8.44 0.05 -10.39
N MET A 54 7.77 0.74 -9.48
CA MET A 54 7.08 2.00 -9.74
C MET A 54 7.66 3.10 -8.85
N SER A 55 7.83 4.31 -9.40
CA SER A 55 8.10 5.50 -8.59
C SER A 55 6.84 5.93 -7.83
N LEU A 56 7.02 6.69 -6.75
CA LEU A 56 5.88 7.24 -6.01
C LEU A 56 4.93 8.07 -6.89
N GLU A 57 5.48 8.83 -7.84
CA GLU A 57 4.69 9.60 -8.82
C GLU A 57 3.84 8.71 -9.74
N GLN A 58 4.39 7.58 -10.20
CA GLN A 58 3.64 6.62 -11.01
C GLN A 58 2.49 5.99 -10.20
N ILE A 59 2.74 5.66 -8.94
CA ILE A 59 1.72 5.11 -8.04
C ILE A 59 0.63 6.15 -7.79
N LYS A 60 1.00 7.39 -7.43
CA LYS A 60 0.09 8.52 -7.24
C LYS A 60 -0.80 8.75 -8.46
N THR A 61 -0.20 8.80 -9.65
CA THR A 61 -0.94 8.97 -10.91
C THR A 61 -1.93 7.82 -11.14
N GLY A 62 -1.53 6.58 -10.82
CA GLY A 62 -2.40 5.41 -10.88
C GLY A 62 -3.57 5.47 -9.91
N VAL A 63 -3.38 6.03 -8.72
CA VAL A 63 -4.45 6.25 -7.73
C VAL A 63 -5.41 7.34 -8.19
N GLU A 64 -4.89 8.49 -8.65
CA GLU A 64 -5.68 9.65 -9.10
C GLU A 64 -6.63 9.34 -10.26
N ALA A 65 -6.32 8.32 -11.07
CA ALA A 65 -7.20 7.84 -12.13
C ALA A 65 -8.54 7.30 -11.60
N TYR A 66 -8.58 6.88 -10.33
CA TYR A 66 -9.78 6.41 -9.67
C TYR A 66 -10.33 7.54 -8.80
N GLN A 67 -11.54 8.03 -9.12
CA GLN A 67 -12.17 9.18 -8.47
C GLN A 67 -12.73 8.83 -7.07
N THR A 68 -11.89 8.33 -6.17
CA THR A 68 -12.23 8.03 -4.77
C THR A 68 -11.29 8.73 -3.80
N ARG A 69 -11.76 8.88 -2.56
CA ARG A 69 -10.98 9.46 -1.45
C ARG A 69 -10.28 8.41 -0.58
N TYR A 70 -10.58 7.11 -0.74
CA TYR A 70 -10.04 6.06 0.11
C TYR A 70 -8.96 5.28 -0.61
N VAL A 71 -7.84 5.07 0.08
CA VAL A 71 -6.71 4.28 -0.41
C VAL A 71 -6.29 3.30 0.67
N THR A 72 -6.15 2.03 0.31
CA THR A 72 -5.58 1.01 1.19
C THR A 72 -4.21 0.59 0.65
N VAL A 73 -3.16 0.80 1.44
CA VAL A 73 -1.80 0.28 1.18
C VAL A 73 -1.65 -1.05 1.92
N THR A 74 -1.35 -2.11 1.16
CA THR A 74 -1.34 -3.50 1.66
C THR A 74 -0.29 -4.33 0.92
N GLY A 75 -0.13 -5.60 1.29
CA GLY A 75 0.47 -6.67 0.49
C GLY A 75 1.97 -6.57 0.17
N GLY A 76 2.69 -7.68 0.00
CA GLY A 76 2.73 -8.69 1.05
C GLY A 76 2.83 -7.98 2.40
N GLU A 77 4.02 -7.81 2.96
CA GLU A 77 4.17 -6.89 4.10
C GLU A 77 4.59 -5.51 3.54
N PRO A 78 3.71 -4.49 3.53
CA PRO A 78 4.03 -3.21 2.92
C PRO A 78 5.22 -2.52 3.60
N LEU A 79 5.34 -2.62 4.92
CA LEU A 79 6.43 -2.01 5.67
C LEU A 79 7.78 -2.71 5.46
N ALA A 80 7.83 -3.84 4.73
CA ALA A 80 9.08 -4.48 4.36
C ALA A 80 9.84 -3.71 3.26
N GLN A 81 9.21 -2.72 2.63
CA GLN A 81 9.87 -1.78 1.72
C GLN A 81 9.93 -0.40 2.40
N GLU A 82 11.13 0.09 2.76
CA GLU A 82 11.30 1.35 3.51
C GLU A 82 10.63 2.56 2.82
N ALA A 83 10.59 2.59 1.49
CA ALA A 83 9.89 3.63 0.71
C ALA A 83 8.36 3.64 0.90
N CYS A 84 7.78 2.67 1.63
CA CYS A 84 6.36 2.64 1.95
C CYS A 84 5.96 3.80 2.87
N TYR A 85 6.82 4.19 3.81
CA TYR A 85 6.57 5.36 4.67
C TYR A 85 6.43 6.64 3.84
N ASP A 86 7.29 6.82 2.84
CA ASP A 86 7.21 7.96 1.90
C ASP A 86 5.89 7.95 1.11
N LEU A 87 5.42 6.77 0.68
CA LEU A 87 4.14 6.64 -0.04
C LEU A 87 2.95 6.99 0.86
N LEU A 88 2.93 6.49 2.10
CA LEU A 88 1.85 6.76 3.06
C LEU A 88 1.75 8.27 3.32
N ALA A 89 2.87 8.93 3.63
CA ALA A 89 2.92 10.37 3.84
C ALA A 89 2.46 11.15 2.60
N LEU A 90 2.94 10.77 1.41
CA LEU A 90 2.53 11.38 0.14
C LEU A 90 1.02 11.30 -0.08
N LEU A 91 0.40 10.15 0.17
CA LEU A 91 -1.04 9.96 -0.01
C LEU A 91 -1.84 10.80 1.00
N CYS A 92 -1.42 10.85 2.26
CA CYS A 92 -2.04 11.71 3.28
C CYS A 92 -1.91 13.20 2.90
N ASP A 93 -0.76 13.62 2.36
CA ASP A 93 -0.53 14.99 1.90
C ASP A 93 -1.37 15.38 0.67
N GLN A 94 -1.81 14.40 -0.13
CA GLN A 94 -2.79 14.61 -1.21
C GLN A 94 -4.25 14.60 -0.72
N GLY A 95 -4.49 14.40 0.58
CA GLY A 95 -5.82 14.44 1.18
C GLY A 95 -6.63 13.15 1.03
N TYR A 96 -5.97 12.02 0.73
CA TYR A 96 -6.62 10.71 0.78
C TYR A 96 -6.84 10.26 2.24
N ASN A 97 -7.89 9.47 2.46
CA ASN A 97 -8.06 8.68 3.67
C ASN A 97 -7.29 7.38 3.47
N VAL A 98 -6.14 7.25 4.12
CA VAL A 98 -5.21 6.14 3.92
C VAL A 98 -5.41 5.08 4.99
N SER A 99 -5.55 3.82 4.56
CA SER A 99 -5.56 2.66 5.44
C SER A 99 -4.29 1.85 5.19
N LEU A 100 -3.56 1.49 6.24
CA LEU A 100 -2.42 0.58 6.18
C LEU A 100 -2.84 -0.80 6.70
N GLU A 101 -2.69 -1.82 5.87
CA GLU A 101 -2.86 -3.22 6.27
C GLU A 101 -1.48 -3.86 6.40
N THR A 102 -1.03 -4.06 7.65
CA THR A 102 0.27 -4.65 8.00
C THR A 102 0.09 -5.82 8.96
N SER A 103 1.03 -6.75 8.98
CA SER A 103 1.06 -7.85 9.96
C SER A 103 1.44 -7.41 11.38
N GLY A 104 2.00 -6.19 11.53
CA GLY A 104 2.56 -5.71 12.79
C GLY A 104 3.92 -6.32 13.15
N ALA A 105 4.55 -7.09 12.24
CA ALA A 105 5.88 -7.67 12.46
C ALA A 105 7.03 -6.65 12.32
N LEU A 106 6.76 -5.47 11.76
CA LEU A 106 7.73 -4.39 11.55
C LEU A 106 7.32 -3.14 12.33
N ASP A 107 8.29 -2.28 12.58
CA ASP A 107 8.11 -1.06 13.39
C ASP A 107 7.12 -0.09 12.74
N ILE A 108 6.00 0.15 13.42
CA ILE A 108 4.95 1.06 12.96
C ILE A 108 5.15 2.49 13.47
N SER A 109 6.16 2.77 14.30
CA SER A 109 6.34 4.10 14.91
C SER A 109 6.67 5.21 13.90
N LYS A 110 7.13 4.83 12.70
CA LYS A 110 7.40 5.74 11.57
C LYS A 110 6.19 5.98 10.67
N VAL A 111 5.07 5.28 10.89
CA VAL A 111 3.86 5.44 10.10
C VAL A 111 3.22 6.79 10.40
N ASP A 112 2.78 7.50 9.37
CA ASP A 112 2.03 8.75 9.52
C ASP A 112 0.76 8.48 10.35
N PRO A 113 0.49 9.26 11.42
CA PRO A 113 -0.64 9.01 12.29
C PRO A 113 -2.01 9.41 11.72
N ARG A 114 -2.05 10.12 10.58
CA ARG A 114 -3.28 10.52 9.88
C ARG A 114 -3.88 9.36 9.09
#